data_AF-A0A9Q0P2M5-F1
#
_entry.id   AF-A0A9Q0P2M5-F1
#
_cell.length_a   1.000
_cell.length_b   1.000
_cell.length_c   1.000
_cell.angle_alpha   90.00
_cell.angle_beta   90.00
_cell.angle_gamma   90.00
#
_symmetry.space_group_name_H-M   'P 1'
#
loop_
_entity.id
_entity.type
_entity.pdbx_description
1 polymer ?
#
loop_
_entity_poly.entity_id
_entity_poly.type
_entity_poly.pdbx_seq_one_letter_code
_entity_poly.pdbx_strand_id
1 'polypeptide(L)'
;MKELVIPQLFVSIWLLVNGFVSCQRPAVVNLGAIFTFDSVIGKAAKPAMEAAVSDINNDIRILNGTKLNLLMVDVNCSVFLGSVGAFQLVEEEVVAIIGPQSSGIAHMISTIANGLQVPLISYAATDPTLSALQFPFFIRTTQSDSYQMAAMADLVDFFRWREVIAIVVDDEYGRNGIGALGEELNKKRAKISYKLFLSNQLDESEVMDKLNKSKLLGPRVYVVHVNPDPRLRIFTVARKLQMMTDNYTWLATDWLSATLDSFPPTKKASLGFLQGVVGLRQHTPESSQKRAFMSRWKGMQRKGSASSELNTYGLQAYDTVWIVAYAIERFLDEHKTITFSFNSKLVDMKTSGLQIEKLKVFTGGNDLLDIILQTNFTGLSGQVQFNQDQNVFSGGYDVINIDQVSIRTVGYWSNVSGLSLSPQDARKGEQNSYSRVDQRLQNITWPGGKTERPRGWIIAPDERPLRIGVPNRASFVEFVTEVHGSHRIEGYCIDVFLKARELIPYDVPYMFEPFGDGQSNPRYDDLVHMVAADVFDAAVGDIAILTNRTKMVDFSQPYASTGLVIVAPIRNSKSSAWVFLQPFTVEMWCAIAASFVMIAVVIWILEHRVNDEFRGPPKKQLVTMLM
;
A
#
# COMPACT_ATOMS: atom_id res chain seq x y z
N MET A 1 -87.08 -34.60 -40.56
CA MET A 1 -86.21 -33.41 -40.62
C MET A 1 -86.15 -32.78 -39.24
N LYS A 2 -85.14 -33.16 -38.46
CA LYS A 2 -84.77 -32.53 -37.19
C LYS A 2 -83.39 -31.93 -37.44
N GLU A 3 -83.25 -30.62 -37.38
CA GLU A 3 -81.95 -29.98 -37.27
C GLU A 3 -81.82 -29.33 -35.90
N LEU A 4 -80.69 -29.67 -35.27
CA LEU A 4 -80.31 -29.40 -33.90
C LEU A 4 -79.18 -28.39 -33.96
N VAL A 5 -79.47 -27.11 -33.77
CA VAL A 5 -78.45 -26.04 -33.73
C VAL A 5 -78.08 -25.77 -32.27
N ILE A 6 -77.28 -26.66 -31.66
CA ILE A 6 -76.54 -26.35 -30.43
C ILE A 6 -75.23 -27.17 -30.40
N PRO A 7 -74.12 -26.69 -31.02
CA PRO A 7 -72.82 -27.02 -30.43
C PRO A 7 -71.76 -25.90 -30.49
N GLN A 8 -72.12 -24.63 -30.70
CA GLN A 8 -71.13 -23.53 -30.73
C GLN A 8 -71.00 -22.76 -29.40
N LEU A 9 -72.03 -22.74 -28.54
CA LEU A 9 -71.98 -21.98 -27.28
C LEU A 9 -71.17 -22.67 -26.18
N PHE A 10 -71.08 -23.99 -26.19
CA PHE A 10 -70.36 -24.76 -25.16
C PHE A 10 -68.84 -24.77 -25.35
N VAL A 11 -68.35 -24.63 -26.58
CA VAL A 11 -66.89 -24.58 -26.86
C VAL A 11 -66.31 -23.22 -26.44
N SER A 12 -67.06 -22.13 -26.61
CA SER A 12 -66.67 -20.79 -26.14
C SER A 12 -66.67 -20.65 -24.62
N ILE A 13 -67.56 -21.35 -23.90
CA ILE A 13 -67.58 -21.34 -22.43
C ILE A 13 -66.46 -22.22 -21.85
N TRP A 14 -66.10 -23.33 -22.51
CA TRP A 14 -64.98 -24.17 -22.06
C TRP A 14 -63.60 -23.52 -22.30
N LEU A 15 -63.49 -22.65 -23.32
CA LEU A 15 -62.31 -21.80 -23.55
C LEU A 15 -62.23 -20.59 -22.61
N LEU A 16 -63.36 -20.06 -22.13
CA LEU A 16 -63.40 -18.96 -21.15
C LEU A 16 -63.18 -19.42 -19.70
N VAL A 17 -63.51 -20.68 -19.37
CA VAL A 17 -63.36 -21.23 -18.00
C VAL A 17 -61.96 -21.83 -17.75
N ASN A 18 -61.17 -22.15 -18.79
CA ASN A 18 -59.78 -22.60 -18.66
C ASN A 18 -58.72 -21.50 -18.96
N GLY A 19 -59.14 -20.25 -19.12
CA GLY A 19 -58.27 -19.13 -19.53
C GLY A 19 -57.72 -18.25 -18.40
N PHE A 20 -58.03 -18.53 -17.13
CA PHE A 20 -57.41 -17.85 -15.99
C PHE A 20 -56.42 -18.79 -15.29
N VAL A 21 -55.30 -19.10 -15.96
CA VAL A 21 -54.07 -19.40 -15.21
C VAL A 21 -53.65 -18.08 -14.60
N SER A 22 -54.22 -17.74 -13.45
CA SER A 22 -53.73 -16.65 -12.64
C SER A 22 -52.26 -16.92 -12.40
N CYS A 23 -51.39 -16.08 -12.95
CA CYS A 23 -49.95 -16.12 -12.75
C CYS A 23 -49.69 -15.81 -11.27
N GLN A 24 -49.80 -16.84 -10.43
CA GLN A 24 -49.76 -16.72 -8.98
C GLN A 24 -48.29 -16.67 -8.55
N ARG A 25 -47.97 -15.70 -7.69
CA ARG A 25 -46.64 -15.63 -7.05
C ARG A 25 -46.33 -16.97 -6.37
N PRO A 26 -45.06 -17.41 -6.39
CA PRO A 26 -44.67 -18.67 -5.75
C PRO A 26 -44.94 -18.60 -4.25
N ALA A 27 -45.43 -19.69 -3.66
CA ALA A 27 -45.69 -19.74 -2.22
C ALA A 27 -44.40 -19.73 -1.39
N VAL A 28 -43.32 -20.28 -1.95
CA VAL A 28 -41.99 -20.37 -1.31
C VAL A 28 -40.91 -20.04 -2.34
N VAL A 29 -39.87 -19.33 -1.91
CA VAL A 29 -38.66 -19.09 -2.69
C VAL A 29 -37.45 -19.61 -1.92
N ASN A 30 -36.64 -20.44 -2.56
CA ASN A 30 -35.45 -21.03 -1.97
C ASN A 30 -34.25 -20.09 -2.15
N LEU A 31 -33.53 -19.85 -1.06
CA LEU A 31 -32.30 -19.09 -1.00
C LEU A 31 -31.20 -20.00 -0.45
N GLY A 32 -30.05 -20.05 -1.12
CA GLY A 32 -28.91 -20.80 -0.63
C GLY A 32 -28.02 -19.96 0.25
N ALA A 33 -27.39 -20.57 1.25
CA ALA A 33 -26.32 -19.96 2.02
C ALA A 33 -25.20 -20.96 2.27
N ILE A 34 -23.96 -20.58 1.98
CA ILE A 34 -22.81 -21.49 2.02
C ILE A 34 -21.64 -20.82 2.72
N PHE A 35 -21.27 -21.31 3.91
CA PHE A 35 -20.17 -20.76 4.70
C PHE A 35 -19.81 -21.68 5.87
N THR A 36 -18.71 -21.39 6.58
CA THR A 36 -18.29 -22.20 7.74
C THR A 36 -19.02 -21.76 9.00
N PHE A 37 -19.84 -22.63 9.58
CA PHE A 37 -20.63 -22.26 10.78
C PHE A 37 -19.74 -22.05 12.01
N ASP A 38 -18.81 -22.97 12.27
CA ASP A 38 -17.91 -22.91 13.43
C ASP A 38 -16.65 -22.06 13.14
N SER A 39 -16.88 -20.79 12.83
CA SER A 39 -15.82 -19.80 12.64
C SER A 39 -16.17 -18.48 13.34
N VAL A 40 -15.20 -17.56 13.48
CA VAL A 40 -15.45 -16.25 14.10
C VAL A 40 -16.57 -15.50 13.37
N ILE A 41 -16.53 -15.49 12.03
CA ILE A 41 -17.53 -14.85 11.20
C ILE A 41 -18.83 -15.66 11.21
N GLY A 42 -18.77 -16.97 10.98
CA GLY A 42 -19.93 -17.86 10.89
C GLY A 42 -20.81 -17.92 12.14
N LYS A 43 -20.19 -17.86 13.34
CA LYS A 43 -20.93 -17.83 14.61
C LYS A 43 -21.81 -16.61 14.79
N ALA A 44 -21.43 -15.49 14.17
CA ALA A 44 -22.26 -14.29 14.11
C ALA A 44 -23.20 -14.33 12.89
N ALA A 45 -22.71 -14.73 11.72
CA ALA A 45 -23.46 -14.69 10.47
C ALA A 45 -24.67 -15.64 10.46
N LYS A 46 -24.53 -16.89 10.92
CA LYS A 46 -25.62 -17.87 10.91
C LYS A 46 -26.87 -17.38 11.67
N PRO A 47 -26.79 -17.07 12.98
CA PRO A 47 -27.96 -16.56 13.70
C PRO A 47 -28.46 -15.20 13.19
N ALA A 48 -27.59 -14.39 12.58
CA ALA A 48 -27.99 -13.14 11.94
C ALA A 48 -28.85 -13.39 10.68
N MET A 49 -28.45 -14.32 9.82
CA MET A 49 -29.25 -14.71 8.65
C MET A 49 -30.58 -15.34 9.04
N GLU A 50 -30.58 -16.25 10.02
CA GLU A 50 -31.81 -16.85 10.56
C GLU A 50 -32.75 -15.78 11.13
N ALA A 51 -32.21 -14.80 11.86
CA ALA A 51 -32.98 -13.67 12.37
C ALA A 51 -33.57 -12.81 11.22
N ALA A 52 -32.80 -12.54 10.17
CA ALA A 52 -33.26 -11.78 9.01
C ALA A 52 -34.41 -12.50 8.29
N VAL A 53 -34.26 -13.80 8.00
CA VAL A 53 -35.32 -14.61 7.37
C VAL A 53 -36.58 -14.63 8.24
N SER A 54 -36.42 -14.76 9.56
CA SER A 54 -37.55 -14.70 10.48
C SER A 54 -38.24 -13.34 10.47
N ASP A 55 -37.49 -12.24 10.38
CA ASP A 55 -38.04 -10.89 10.35
C ASP A 55 -38.79 -10.63 9.03
N ILE A 56 -38.20 -11.04 7.90
CA ILE A 56 -38.78 -10.91 6.55
C ILE A 56 -40.09 -11.70 6.45
N ASN A 57 -40.09 -12.97 6.86
CA ASN A 57 -41.28 -13.82 6.78
C ASN A 57 -42.43 -13.38 7.72
N ASN A 58 -42.14 -12.54 8.72
CA ASN A 58 -43.14 -11.96 9.62
C ASN A 58 -43.55 -10.54 9.21
N ASP A 59 -42.91 -9.92 8.23
CA ASP A 59 -43.24 -8.59 7.75
C ASP A 59 -44.23 -8.66 6.58
N ILE A 60 -45.46 -8.21 6.83
CA ILE A 60 -46.54 -8.20 5.82
C ILE A 60 -46.28 -7.26 4.63
N ARG A 61 -45.26 -6.39 4.72
CA ARG A 61 -44.94 -5.38 3.70
C ARG A 61 -43.99 -5.89 2.62
N ILE A 62 -43.39 -7.07 2.79
CA ILE A 62 -42.42 -7.65 1.86
C ILE A 62 -42.85 -9.06 1.47
N LEU A 63 -42.51 -9.51 0.26
CA LEU A 63 -42.81 -10.84 -0.29
C LEU A 63 -44.31 -11.18 -0.48
N ASN A 64 -45.24 -10.32 -0.05
CA ASN A 64 -46.71 -10.40 -0.27
C ASN A 64 -47.29 -11.83 -0.24
N GLY A 65 -46.98 -12.58 0.82
CA GLY A 65 -47.47 -13.96 1.03
C GLY A 65 -46.54 -15.07 0.55
N THR A 66 -45.47 -14.74 -0.18
CA THR A 66 -44.37 -15.66 -0.50
C THR A 66 -43.45 -15.81 0.72
N LYS A 67 -43.12 -17.06 1.11
CA LYS A 67 -42.17 -17.33 2.19
C LYS A 67 -40.76 -17.51 1.65
N LEU A 68 -39.79 -16.88 2.30
CA LEU A 68 -38.37 -17.08 2.06
C LEU A 68 -37.88 -18.31 2.83
N ASN A 69 -37.33 -19.30 2.13
CA ASN A 69 -36.73 -20.49 2.72
C ASN A 69 -35.21 -20.47 2.54
N LEU A 70 -34.46 -20.46 3.65
CA LEU A 70 -33.00 -20.39 3.62
C LEU A 70 -32.39 -21.78 3.86
N LEU A 71 -31.74 -22.31 2.82
CA LEU A 71 -31.00 -23.57 2.85
C LEU A 71 -29.54 -23.29 3.15
N MET A 72 -29.03 -23.78 4.27
CA MET A 72 -27.65 -23.51 4.71
C MET A 72 -26.76 -24.75 4.62
N VAL A 73 -25.57 -24.60 4.05
CA VAL A 73 -24.54 -25.65 3.95
C VAL A 73 -23.28 -25.24 4.69
N ASP A 74 -22.84 -26.10 5.63
CA ASP A 74 -21.56 -25.94 6.34
C ASP A 74 -20.42 -26.52 5.51
N VAL A 75 -19.40 -25.69 5.23
CA VAL A 75 -18.26 -26.07 4.39
C VAL A 75 -16.99 -26.35 5.19
N ASN A 76 -17.01 -26.16 6.52
CA ASN A 76 -15.88 -26.44 7.41
C ASN A 76 -14.51 -25.93 6.90
N CYS A 77 -14.49 -24.71 6.36
CA CYS A 77 -13.31 -24.05 5.77
C CYS A 77 -12.65 -24.83 4.61
N SER A 78 -13.37 -25.74 3.95
CA SER A 78 -12.87 -26.51 2.82
C SER A 78 -13.44 -25.99 1.50
N VAL A 79 -12.54 -25.61 0.59
CA VAL A 79 -12.87 -25.22 -0.78
C VAL A 79 -13.57 -26.35 -1.54
N PHE A 80 -13.13 -27.59 -1.31
CA PHE A 80 -13.75 -28.77 -1.89
C PHE A 80 -15.21 -28.94 -1.42
N LEU A 81 -15.44 -28.88 -0.10
CA LEU A 81 -16.80 -28.98 0.45
C LEU A 81 -17.67 -27.79 0.03
N GLY A 82 -17.08 -26.60 -0.11
CA GLY A 82 -17.79 -25.43 -0.66
C GLY A 82 -18.23 -25.64 -2.10
N SER A 83 -17.40 -26.28 -2.93
CA SER A 83 -17.76 -26.59 -4.31
C SER A 83 -18.91 -27.62 -4.37
N VAL A 84 -18.84 -28.68 -3.56
CA VAL A 84 -19.91 -29.69 -3.45
C VAL A 84 -21.20 -29.07 -2.93
N GLY A 85 -21.12 -28.24 -1.90
CA GLY A 85 -22.26 -27.54 -1.32
C GLY A 85 -22.93 -26.58 -2.29
N ALA A 86 -22.17 -25.91 -3.16
CA ALA A 86 -22.74 -25.05 -4.19
C ALA A 86 -23.60 -25.84 -5.18
N PHE A 87 -23.16 -27.02 -5.61
CA PHE A 87 -23.97 -27.89 -6.46
C PHE A 87 -25.24 -28.38 -5.74
N GLN A 88 -25.13 -28.78 -4.47
CA GLN A 88 -26.30 -29.18 -3.67
C GLN A 88 -27.34 -28.06 -3.56
N LEU A 89 -26.91 -26.82 -3.35
CA LEU A 89 -27.82 -25.68 -3.29
C LEU A 89 -28.51 -25.41 -4.63
N VAL A 90 -27.79 -25.54 -5.74
CA VAL A 90 -28.38 -25.31 -7.07
C VAL A 90 -29.36 -26.41 -7.45
N GLU A 91 -29.12 -27.67 -7.03
CA GLU A 91 -30.07 -28.77 -7.19
C GLU A 91 -31.42 -28.50 -6.49
N GLU A 92 -31.42 -27.71 -5.41
CA GLU A 92 -32.62 -27.28 -4.67
C GLU A 92 -33.30 -26.03 -5.27
N GLU A 93 -32.93 -25.65 -6.50
CA GLU A 93 -33.52 -24.54 -7.27
C GLU A 93 -33.49 -23.20 -6.50
N VAL A 94 -32.35 -22.88 -5.89
CA VAL A 94 -32.15 -21.59 -5.22
C VAL A 94 -32.04 -20.46 -6.24
N VAL A 95 -32.64 -19.31 -5.94
CA VAL A 95 -32.58 -18.12 -6.82
C VAL A 95 -31.33 -17.28 -6.63
N ALA A 96 -30.66 -17.43 -5.49
CA ALA A 96 -29.42 -16.75 -5.15
C ALA A 96 -28.65 -17.59 -4.12
N ILE A 97 -27.34 -17.34 -4.00
CA ILE A 97 -26.47 -17.96 -2.99
C ILE A 97 -25.83 -16.84 -2.17
N ILE A 98 -26.00 -16.90 -0.85
CA ILE A 98 -25.35 -15.98 0.10
C ILE A 98 -24.09 -16.63 0.66
N GLY A 99 -23.00 -15.86 0.71
CA GLY A 99 -21.68 -16.34 1.08
C GLY A 99 -20.77 -16.55 -0.14
N PRO A 100 -19.62 -17.20 0.02
CA PRO A 100 -19.05 -17.67 1.27
C PRO A 100 -18.27 -16.57 1.98
N GLN A 101 -17.88 -16.82 3.23
CA GLN A 101 -17.01 -15.92 3.99
C GLN A 101 -15.52 -16.03 3.62
N SER A 102 -15.10 -17.07 2.92
CA SER A 102 -13.70 -17.30 2.53
C SER A 102 -13.53 -16.97 1.06
N SER A 103 -12.57 -16.09 0.73
CA SER A 103 -12.30 -15.70 -0.64
C SER A 103 -11.86 -16.87 -1.52
N GLY A 104 -11.10 -17.84 -0.98
CA GLY A 104 -10.72 -19.05 -1.74
C GLY A 104 -11.94 -19.90 -2.13
N ILE A 105 -12.92 -20.03 -1.22
CA ILE A 105 -14.20 -20.70 -1.55
C ILE A 105 -14.98 -19.87 -2.58
N ALA A 106 -15.00 -18.53 -2.42
CA ALA A 106 -15.72 -17.62 -3.31
C ALA A 106 -15.21 -17.73 -4.75
N HIS A 107 -13.89 -17.77 -4.96
CA HIS A 107 -13.29 -17.95 -6.29
C HIS A 107 -13.80 -19.21 -6.98
N MET A 108 -13.81 -20.33 -6.26
CA MET A 108 -14.26 -21.60 -6.81
C MET A 108 -15.75 -21.60 -7.14
N ILE A 109 -16.59 -21.18 -6.20
CA ILE A 109 -18.04 -21.24 -6.39
C ILE A 109 -18.58 -20.13 -7.30
N SER A 110 -17.82 -19.04 -7.51
CA SER A 110 -18.16 -18.02 -8.52
C SER A 110 -18.19 -18.60 -9.93
N THR A 111 -17.31 -19.55 -10.24
CA THR A 111 -17.31 -20.24 -11.54
C THR A 111 -18.59 -21.09 -11.72
N ILE A 112 -19.05 -21.73 -10.64
CA ILE A 112 -20.29 -22.52 -10.62
C ILE A 112 -21.50 -21.58 -10.78
N ALA A 113 -21.54 -20.51 -9.99
CA ALA A 113 -22.58 -19.48 -10.02
C ALA A 113 -22.74 -18.86 -11.42
N ASN A 114 -21.63 -18.52 -12.08
CA ASN A 114 -21.63 -18.02 -13.45
C ASN A 114 -22.23 -19.02 -14.45
N GLY A 115 -21.83 -20.29 -14.35
CA GLY A 115 -22.31 -21.34 -15.26
C GLY A 115 -23.80 -21.62 -15.15
N LEU A 116 -24.38 -21.36 -13.97
CA LEU A 116 -25.79 -21.61 -13.63
C LEU A 116 -26.63 -20.33 -13.54
N GLN A 117 -26.00 -19.18 -13.79
CA GLN A 117 -26.59 -17.84 -13.74
C GLN A 117 -27.28 -17.54 -12.40
N VAL A 118 -26.68 -17.98 -11.30
CA VAL A 118 -27.21 -17.73 -9.95
C VAL A 118 -26.39 -16.62 -9.30
N PRO A 119 -26.99 -15.48 -8.92
CA PRO A 119 -26.29 -14.43 -8.19
C PRO A 119 -25.65 -14.97 -6.90
N LEU A 120 -24.37 -14.67 -6.71
CA LEU A 120 -23.56 -15.06 -5.57
C LEU A 120 -23.19 -13.81 -4.76
N ILE A 121 -23.79 -13.65 -3.58
CA ILE A 121 -23.65 -12.44 -2.77
C ILE A 121 -22.86 -12.75 -1.51
N SER A 122 -21.59 -12.38 -1.48
CA SER A 122 -20.74 -12.59 -0.31
C SER A 122 -20.78 -11.41 0.66
N TYR A 123 -21.00 -11.73 1.94
CA TYR A 123 -20.94 -10.77 3.03
C TYR A 123 -19.56 -10.68 3.70
N ALA A 124 -18.57 -11.47 3.26
CA ALA A 124 -17.28 -11.58 3.96
C ALA A 124 -16.06 -11.95 3.08
N ALA A 125 -16.21 -12.25 1.80
CA ALA A 125 -15.08 -12.47 0.89
C ALA A 125 -14.57 -11.13 0.35
N THR A 126 -13.42 -10.69 0.86
CA THR A 126 -12.89 -9.34 0.65
C THR A 126 -11.83 -9.24 -0.45
N ASP A 127 -11.35 -10.37 -0.98
CA ASP A 127 -10.28 -10.42 -1.99
C ASP A 127 -10.57 -9.50 -3.20
N PRO A 128 -9.66 -8.57 -3.57
CA PRO A 128 -9.91 -7.61 -4.65
C PRO A 128 -10.19 -8.26 -6.01
N THR A 129 -9.56 -9.41 -6.28
CA THR A 129 -9.61 -10.11 -7.58
C THR A 129 -10.98 -10.74 -7.86
N LEU A 130 -11.83 -10.90 -6.85
CA LEU A 130 -13.22 -11.34 -7.04
C LEU A 130 -14.08 -10.30 -7.78
N SER A 131 -13.63 -9.04 -7.91
CA SER A 131 -14.33 -8.02 -8.72
C SER A 131 -13.96 -8.10 -10.21
N ALA A 132 -13.19 -9.11 -10.62
CA ALA A 132 -12.77 -9.26 -12.00
C ALA A 132 -13.95 -9.60 -12.92
N LEU A 133 -13.88 -9.15 -14.18
CA LEU A 133 -14.90 -9.39 -15.21
C LEU A 133 -15.23 -10.87 -15.46
N GLN A 134 -14.36 -11.79 -15.03
CA GLN A 134 -14.60 -13.22 -15.11
C GLN A 134 -15.65 -13.74 -14.10
N PHE A 135 -16.04 -12.94 -13.10
CA PHE A 135 -17.03 -13.29 -12.07
C PHE A 135 -18.26 -12.37 -12.11
N PRO A 136 -19.01 -12.30 -13.23
CA PRO A 136 -20.09 -11.34 -13.39
C PRO A 136 -21.27 -11.53 -12.44
N PHE A 137 -21.46 -12.74 -11.87
CA PHE A 137 -22.51 -13.01 -10.89
C PHE A 137 -22.05 -12.85 -9.43
N PHE A 138 -20.78 -12.50 -9.19
CA PHE A 138 -20.26 -12.30 -7.85
C PHE A 138 -20.42 -10.86 -7.37
N ILE A 139 -21.19 -10.69 -6.32
CA ILE A 139 -21.44 -9.40 -5.67
C ILE A 139 -20.96 -9.51 -4.23
N ARG A 140 -20.53 -8.40 -3.63
CA ARG A 140 -20.24 -8.39 -2.19
C ARG A 140 -20.91 -7.25 -1.44
N THR A 141 -21.47 -7.58 -0.27
CA THR A 141 -22.09 -6.65 0.69
C THR A 141 -21.12 -6.21 1.79
N THR A 142 -19.83 -6.43 1.57
CA THR A 142 -18.72 -6.04 2.45
C THR A 142 -17.71 -5.21 1.67
N GLN A 143 -16.70 -4.66 2.34
CA GLN A 143 -15.68 -3.86 1.66
C GLN A 143 -14.61 -4.73 0.99
N SER A 144 -14.14 -4.31 -0.18
CA SER A 144 -12.98 -4.94 -0.83
C SER A 144 -11.68 -4.59 -0.10
N ASP A 145 -10.75 -5.54 -0.03
CA ASP A 145 -9.42 -5.32 0.54
C ASP A 145 -8.62 -4.25 -0.21
N SER A 146 -9.00 -3.88 -1.44
CA SER A 146 -8.38 -2.74 -2.13
C SER A 146 -8.48 -1.46 -1.29
N TYR A 147 -9.63 -1.22 -0.64
CA TYR A 147 -9.83 -0.11 0.28
C TYR A 147 -9.09 -0.32 1.61
N GLN A 148 -9.11 -1.55 2.15
CA GLN A 148 -8.39 -1.89 3.38
C GLN A 148 -6.88 -1.64 3.24
N MET A 149 -6.30 -2.03 2.12
CA MET A 149 -4.87 -1.91 1.87
C MET A 149 -4.46 -0.47 1.56
N ALA A 150 -5.34 0.32 0.93
CA ALA A 150 -5.15 1.76 0.80
C ALA A 150 -5.14 2.44 2.18
N ALA A 151 -6.06 2.07 3.08
CA ALA A 151 -6.08 2.57 4.47
C ALA A 151 -4.82 2.20 5.23
N MET A 152 -4.33 0.97 5.06
CA MET A 152 -3.11 0.50 5.69
C MET A 152 -1.87 1.24 5.16
N ALA A 153 -1.79 1.47 3.86
CA ALA A 153 -0.71 2.25 3.25
C ALA A 153 -0.73 3.72 3.70
N ASP A 154 -1.92 4.32 3.83
CA ASP A 154 -2.07 5.67 4.37
C ASP A 154 -1.65 5.75 5.86
N LEU A 155 -1.93 4.72 6.67
CA LEU A 155 -1.40 4.63 8.05
C LEU A 155 0.12 4.58 8.07
N VAL A 156 0.73 3.76 7.20
CA VAL A 156 2.19 3.65 7.07
C VAL A 156 2.82 4.99 6.64
N ASP A 157 2.24 5.67 5.65
CA ASP A 157 2.70 6.99 5.17
C ASP A 157 2.50 8.08 6.22
N PHE A 158 1.38 8.07 6.95
CA PHE A 158 1.08 9.03 8.02
C PHE A 158 2.14 8.98 9.12
N PHE A 159 2.55 7.78 9.54
CA PHE A 159 3.65 7.60 10.49
C PHE A 159 5.04 7.68 9.84
N ARG A 160 5.14 7.94 8.54
CA ARG A 160 6.39 8.09 7.76
C ARG A 160 7.30 6.86 7.82
N TRP A 161 6.73 5.67 7.96
CA TRP A 161 7.50 4.44 7.82
C TRP A 161 7.68 4.10 6.34
N ARG A 162 8.84 3.53 5.99
CA ARG A 162 9.22 3.23 4.60
C ARG A 162 9.26 1.74 4.30
N GLU A 163 9.42 0.93 5.32
CA GLU A 163 9.60 -0.51 5.22
C GLU A 163 8.71 -1.22 6.23
N VAL A 164 7.96 -2.21 5.75
CA VAL A 164 7.10 -3.05 6.59
C VAL A 164 7.38 -4.54 6.36
N ILE A 165 7.09 -5.34 7.37
CA ILE A 165 7.05 -6.79 7.29
C ILE A 165 5.59 -7.21 7.24
N ALA A 166 5.22 -8.00 6.24
CA ALA A 166 3.87 -8.52 6.10
C ALA A 166 3.77 -9.92 6.68
N ILE A 167 2.80 -10.17 7.55
CA ILE A 167 2.41 -11.51 7.99
C ILE A 167 1.09 -11.84 7.31
N VAL A 168 1.09 -12.90 6.52
CA VAL A 168 0.05 -13.18 5.53
C VAL A 168 -0.36 -14.64 5.62
N VAL A 169 -1.65 -14.91 5.49
CA VAL A 169 -2.14 -16.29 5.33
C VAL A 169 -1.90 -16.79 3.89
N ASP A 170 -1.49 -18.04 3.72
CA ASP A 170 -1.00 -18.57 2.44
C ASP A 170 -2.13 -19.08 1.50
N ASP A 171 -3.15 -18.27 1.26
CA ASP A 171 -4.30 -18.54 0.38
C ASP A 171 -4.56 -17.37 -0.60
N GLU A 172 -5.62 -17.46 -1.42
CA GLU A 172 -5.99 -16.40 -2.38
C GLU A 172 -6.24 -15.06 -1.67
N TYR A 173 -6.95 -15.07 -0.54
CA TYR A 173 -7.24 -13.88 0.26
C TYR A 173 -5.94 -13.18 0.68
N GLY A 174 -5.02 -13.91 1.31
CA GLY A 174 -3.77 -13.34 1.78
C GLY A 174 -2.84 -12.89 0.66
N ARG A 175 -2.65 -13.70 -0.39
CA ARG A 175 -1.75 -13.38 -1.51
C ARG A 175 -2.24 -12.15 -2.30
N ASN A 176 -3.52 -12.09 -2.60
CA ASN A 176 -4.08 -10.99 -3.39
C ASN A 176 -4.20 -9.71 -2.55
N GLY A 177 -4.58 -9.83 -1.27
CA GLY A 177 -4.57 -8.71 -0.33
C GLY A 177 -3.18 -8.10 -0.17
N ILE A 178 -2.12 -8.91 -0.01
CA ILE A 178 -0.77 -8.38 0.11
C ILE A 178 -0.20 -7.84 -1.22
N GLY A 179 -0.69 -8.33 -2.35
CA GLY A 179 -0.44 -7.73 -3.66
C GLY A 179 -0.93 -6.29 -3.70
N ALA A 180 -2.21 -6.07 -3.34
CA ALA A 180 -2.81 -4.75 -3.27
C ALA A 180 -2.09 -3.81 -2.30
N LEU A 181 -1.64 -4.31 -1.12
CA LEU A 181 -0.83 -3.51 -0.20
C LEU A 181 0.50 -3.06 -0.82
N GLY A 182 1.17 -3.95 -1.56
CA GLY A 182 2.42 -3.62 -2.24
C GLY A 182 2.26 -2.47 -3.24
N GLU A 183 1.17 -2.49 -4.02
CA GLU A 183 0.85 -1.41 -4.96
C GLU A 183 0.58 -0.09 -4.25
N GLU A 184 -0.23 -0.09 -3.19
CA GLU A 184 -0.55 1.12 -2.44
C GLU A 184 0.67 1.71 -1.71
N LEU A 185 1.53 0.86 -1.13
CA LEU A 185 2.78 1.31 -0.50
C LEU A 185 3.74 1.92 -1.53
N ASN A 186 3.86 1.32 -2.72
CA ASN A 186 4.72 1.83 -3.79
C ASN A 186 4.31 3.26 -4.22
N LYS A 187 3.00 3.54 -4.30
CA LYS A 187 2.48 4.91 -4.57
C LYS A 187 2.94 5.92 -3.53
N LYS A 188 3.26 5.49 -2.31
CA LYS A 188 3.73 6.32 -1.19
C LYS A 188 5.25 6.30 -1.01
N ARG A 189 6.00 5.65 -1.91
CA ARG A 189 7.45 5.39 -1.75
C ARG A 189 7.76 4.64 -0.45
N ALA A 190 6.95 3.65 -0.14
CA ALA A 190 7.17 2.66 0.90
C ALA A 190 7.13 1.26 0.25
N LYS A 191 7.65 0.23 0.93
CA LYS A 191 7.69 -1.13 0.41
C LYS A 191 7.48 -2.19 1.49
N ILE A 192 7.08 -3.38 1.06
CA ILE A 192 7.09 -4.59 1.88
C ILE A 192 8.48 -5.21 1.76
N SER A 193 9.29 -5.11 2.80
CA SER A 193 10.67 -5.63 2.79
C SER A 193 10.72 -7.15 2.97
N TYR A 194 9.73 -7.73 3.64
CA TYR A 194 9.66 -9.17 3.84
C TYR A 194 8.22 -9.66 4.00
N LYS A 195 7.91 -10.85 3.46
CA LYS A 195 6.60 -11.50 3.52
C LYS A 195 6.70 -12.83 4.27
N LEU A 196 5.94 -12.98 5.34
CA LEU A 196 5.83 -14.16 6.17
C LEU A 196 4.50 -14.85 5.86
N PHE A 197 4.54 -15.85 4.98
CA PHE A 197 3.39 -16.70 4.70
C PHE A 197 3.20 -17.75 5.82
N LEU A 198 1.96 -17.87 6.30
CA LEU A 198 1.50 -18.79 7.34
C LEU A 198 0.41 -19.72 6.81
N SER A 199 0.40 -20.98 7.26
CA SER A 199 -0.69 -21.90 6.94
C SER A 199 -2.03 -21.48 7.54
N ASN A 200 -3.14 -21.91 6.92
CA ASN A 200 -4.50 -21.65 7.39
C ASN A 200 -4.80 -22.16 8.81
N GLN A 201 -4.07 -23.18 9.28
CA GLN A 201 -4.26 -23.76 10.62
C GLN A 201 -3.62 -22.93 11.74
N LEU A 202 -2.74 -21.97 11.37
CA LEU A 202 -1.97 -21.12 12.26
C LEU A 202 -1.28 -21.93 13.37
N ASP A 203 -0.52 -22.94 13.00
CA ASP A 203 0.21 -23.74 13.98
C ASP A 203 1.19 -22.87 14.80
N GLU A 204 1.18 -23.03 16.14
CA GLU A 204 2.00 -22.16 17.00
C GLU A 204 3.50 -22.32 16.75
N SER A 205 3.95 -23.52 16.35
CA SER A 205 5.37 -23.77 16.07
C SER A 205 5.82 -23.11 14.77
N GLU A 206 4.97 -23.14 13.74
CA GLU A 206 5.18 -22.41 12.49
C GLU A 206 5.25 -20.89 12.74
N VAL A 207 4.28 -20.35 13.48
CA VAL A 207 4.25 -18.92 13.83
C VAL A 207 5.51 -18.53 14.62
N MET A 208 5.93 -19.37 15.57
CA MET A 208 7.15 -19.15 16.36
C MET A 208 8.40 -19.11 15.47
N ASP A 209 8.59 -20.10 14.60
CA ASP A 209 9.75 -20.16 13.69
C ASP A 209 9.80 -18.92 12.78
N LYS A 210 8.67 -18.59 12.14
CA LYS A 210 8.56 -17.46 11.21
C LYS A 210 8.81 -16.12 11.91
N LEU A 211 8.19 -15.88 13.07
CA LEU A 211 8.41 -14.65 13.83
C LEU A 211 9.84 -14.55 14.35
N ASN A 212 10.42 -15.65 14.84
CA ASN A 212 11.80 -15.64 15.34
C ASN A 212 12.81 -15.29 14.23
N LYS A 213 12.63 -15.82 13.01
CA LYS A 213 13.43 -15.42 11.83
C LYS A 213 13.27 -13.93 11.50
N SER A 214 12.06 -13.40 11.63
CA SER A 214 11.80 -11.98 11.34
C SER A 214 12.49 -11.01 12.31
N LYS A 215 12.85 -11.45 13.53
CA LYS A 215 13.59 -10.62 14.51
C LYS A 215 14.96 -10.20 14.01
N LEU A 216 15.56 -11.01 13.12
CA LEU A 216 16.87 -10.74 12.53
C LEU A 216 16.82 -9.68 11.42
N LEU A 217 15.61 -9.25 10.99
CA LEU A 217 15.45 -8.20 9.99
C LEU A 217 15.51 -6.82 10.65
N GLY A 218 15.83 -5.77 9.89
CA GLY A 218 15.84 -4.39 10.40
C GLY A 218 14.45 -3.77 10.64
N PRO A 219 13.47 -3.90 9.71
CA PRO A 219 12.15 -3.32 9.87
C PRO A 219 11.39 -3.86 11.10
N ARG A 220 10.60 -2.99 11.74
CA ARG A 220 9.84 -3.30 12.97
C ARG A 220 8.36 -2.98 12.89
N VAL A 221 7.88 -2.56 11.72
CA VAL A 221 6.46 -2.37 11.45
C VAL A 221 5.91 -3.64 10.82
N TYR A 222 5.02 -4.32 11.53
CA TYR A 222 4.37 -5.55 11.09
C TYR A 222 2.95 -5.27 10.67
N VAL A 223 2.60 -5.63 9.43
CA VAL A 223 1.22 -5.62 8.93
C VAL A 223 0.70 -7.06 8.93
N VAL A 224 -0.37 -7.32 9.70
CA VAL A 224 -0.94 -8.66 9.89
C VAL A 224 -2.25 -8.79 9.12
N HIS A 225 -2.22 -9.60 8.08
CA HIS A 225 -3.35 -9.89 7.19
C HIS A 225 -3.59 -11.40 7.10
N VAL A 226 -4.45 -11.89 7.99
CA VAL A 226 -4.76 -13.31 8.15
C VAL A 226 -6.26 -13.51 8.34
N ASN A 227 -6.71 -14.75 8.26
CA ASN A 227 -8.08 -15.12 8.62
C ASN A 227 -8.33 -14.88 10.14
N PRO A 228 -9.56 -14.53 10.56
CA PRO A 228 -9.87 -14.29 11.98
C PRO A 228 -9.48 -15.45 12.90
N ASP A 229 -8.56 -15.20 13.85
CA ASP A 229 -8.06 -16.20 14.78
C ASP A 229 -8.62 -16.01 16.21
N PRO A 230 -9.55 -16.88 16.68
CA PRO A 230 -10.16 -16.75 18.00
C PRO A 230 -9.19 -16.92 19.17
N ARG A 231 -7.97 -17.44 18.93
CA ARG A 231 -6.92 -17.63 19.92
C ARG A 231 -5.86 -16.53 19.92
N LEU A 232 -5.86 -15.63 18.94
CA LEU A 232 -4.87 -14.55 18.80
C LEU A 232 -3.42 -15.08 18.91
N ARG A 233 -3.14 -16.20 18.24
CA ARG A 233 -1.88 -16.96 18.36
C ARG A 233 -0.66 -16.13 17.94
N ILE A 234 -0.77 -15.35 16.86
CA ILE A 234 0.32 -14.47 16.39
C ILE A 234 0.78 -13.54 17.51
N PHE A 235 -0.15 -12.85 18.17
CA PHE A 235 0.18 -11.93 19.26
C PHE A 235 0.59 -12.66 20.54
N THR A 236 0.03 -13.84 20.80
CA THR A 236 0.45 -14.69 21.93
C THR A 236 1.90 -15.12 21.78
N VAL A 237 2.30 -15.54 20.57
CA VAL A 237 3.68 -15.92 20.23
C VAL A 237 4.58 -14.70 20.19
N ALA A 238 4.15 -13.58 19.61
CA ALA A 238 4.90 -12.33 19.62
C ALA A 238 5.24 -11.88 21.05
N ARG A 239 4.30 -12.00 22.00
CA ARG A 239 4.58 -11.76 23.43
C ARG A 239 5.62 -12.74 23.98
N LYS A 240 5.50 -14.05 23.72
CA LYS A 240 6.48 -15.07 24.15
C LYS A 240 7.88 -14.74 23.63
N LEU A 241 7.99 -14.18 22.41
CA LEU A 241 9.23 -13.78 21.76
C LEU A 241 9.73 -12.36 22.13
N GLN A 242 9.05 -11.68 23.06
CA GLN A 242 9.33 -10.30 23.48
C GLN A 242 9.25 -9.27 22.34
N MET A 243 8.31 -9.49 21.40
CA MET A 243 8.03 -8.60 20.27
C MET A 243 6.83 -7.67 20.52
N MET A 244 6.30 -7.62 21.75
CA MET A 244 5.26 -6.69 22.20
C MET A 244 5.86 -5.54 23.03
N THR A 245 6.97 -4.98 22.56
CA THR A 245 7.75 -3.91 23.22
C THR A 245 7.77 -2.65 22.35
N ASP A 246 8.26 -1.54 22.90
CA ASP A 246 8.30 -0.22 22.26
C ASP A 246 9.10 -0.14 20.94
N ASN A 247 9.93 -1.14 20.68
CA ASN A 247 10.64 -1.28 19.42
C ASN A 247 9.78 -1.83 18.26
N TYR A 248 8.60 -2.39 18.54
CA TYR A 248 7.75 -3.04 17.55
C TYR A 248 6.46 -2.26 17.33
N THR A 249 5.95 -2.32 16.10
CA THR A 249 4.66 -1.77 15.72
C THR A 249 3.84 -2.84 15.05
N TRP A 250 2.60 -3.02 15.49
CA TRP A 250 1.68 -4.02 14.97
C TRP A 250 0.45 -3.33 14.39
N LEU A 251 0.29 -3.46 13.07
CA LEU A 251 -0.89 -3.04 12.33
C LEU A 251 -1.66 -4.29 11.92
N ALA A 252 -2.93 -4.39 12.29
CA ALA A 252 -3.80 -5.50 11.92
C ALA A 252 -4.90 -5.02 10.99
N THR A 253 -5.21 -5.82 9.98
CA THR A 253 -6.43 -5.64 9.19
C THR A 253 -7.68 -5.98 10.01
N ASP A 254 -8.85 -5.82 9.42
CA ASP A 254 -10.15 -5.91 10.08
C ASP A 254 -10.47 -7.27 10.73
N TRP A 255 -9.76 -8.34 10.37
CA TRP A 255 -9.86 -9.64 11.04
C TRP A 255 -9.71 -9.54 12.57
N LEU A 256 -8.86 -8.62 13.04
CA LEU A 256 -8.63 -8.42 14.47
C LEU A 256 -9.90 -7.86 15.10
N SER A 257 -10.47 -6.81 14.52
CA SER A 257 -11.72 -6.22 15.01
C SER A 257 -12.87 -7.23 14.99
N ALA A 258 -13.01 -8.02 13.92
CA ALA A 258 -14.03 -9.07 13.83
C ALA A 258 -13.88 -10.11 14.94
N THR A 259 -12.65 -10.49 15.27
CA THR A 259 -12.33 -11.41 16.36
C THR A 259 -12.63 -10.81 17.73
N LEU A 260 -12.18 -9.58 17.98
CA LEU A 260 -12.35 -8.91 19.25
C LEU A 260 -13.81 -8.59 19.53
N ASP A 261 -14.56 -8.16 18.52
CA ASP A 261 -15.97 -7.81 18.66
C ASP A 261 -16.83 -9.02 18.99
N SER A 262 -16.46 -10.22 18.48
CA SER A 262 -17.09 -11.50 18.81
C SER A 262 -16.81 -12.03 20.22
N PHE A 263 -15.85 -11.46 20.97
CA PHE A 263 -15.53 -11.93 22.32
C PHE A 263 -16.54 -11.45 23.37
N PRO A 264 -16.92 -12.30 24.33
CA PRO A 264 -17.73 -11.87 25.46
C PRO A 264 -16.96 -10.85 26.31
N PRO A 265 -17.66 -9.98 27.07
CA PRO A 265 -17.03 -8.95 27.90
C PRO A 265 -15.94 -9.48 28.85
N THR A 266 -16.11 -10.70 29.38
CA THR A 266 -15.14 -11.35 30.27
C THR A 266 -13.80 -11.62 29.58
N LYS A 267 -13.82 -12.07 28.32
CA LYS A 267 -12.59 -12.33 27.55
C LYS A 267 -11.92 -11.03 27.09
N LYS A 268 -12.70 -9.97 26.83
CA LYS A 268 -12.18 -8.64 26.51
C LYS A 268 -11.31 -8.07 27.64
N ALA A 269 -11.63 -8.39 28.90
CA ALA A 269 -10.84 -7.99 30.06
C ALA A 269 -9.43 -8.63 30.12
N SER A 270 -9.14 -9.66 29.33
CA SER A 270 -7.85 -10.36 29.31
C SER A 270 -6.96 -9.97 28.12
N LEU A 271 -7.30 -8.89 27.40
CA LEU A 271 -6.61 -8.47 26.18
C LEU A 271 -5.40 -7.55 26.41
N GLY A 272 -4.96 -7.38 27.66
CA GLY A 272 -3.81 -6.52 28.01
C GLY A 272 -2.52 -6.84 27.23
N PHE A 273 -2.36 -8.07 26.77
CA PHE A 273 -1.20 -8.46 25.96
C PHE A 273 -1.20 -7.89 24.53
N LEU A 274 -2.33 -7.35 24.06
CA LEU A 274 -2.46 -6.66 22.78
C LEU A 274 -2.21 -5.16 22.89
N GLN A 275 -1.76 -4.67 24.06
CA GLN A 275 -1.49 -3.25 24.24
C GLN A 275 -0.60 -2.71 23.12
N GLY A 276 -1.09 -1.67 22.49
CA GLY A 276 -0.42 -0.95 21.42
C GLY A 276 -0.62 -1.45 20.01
N VAL A 277 -1.39 -2.54 19.82
CA VAL A 277 -1.80 -2.97 18.48
C VAL A 277 -2.79 -1.96 17.90
N VAL A 278 -2.56 -1.57 16.65
CA VAL A 278 -3.49 -0.74 15.86
C VAL A 278 -4.19 -1.66 14.89
N GLY A 279 -5.51 -1.56 14.82
CA GLY A 279 -6.35 -2.34 13.92
C GLY A 279 -7.21 -1.45 13.04
N LEU A 280 -7.69 -2.02 11.93
CA LEU A 280 -8.83 -1.47 11.21
C LEU A 280 -10.11 -2.18 11.68
N ARG A 281 -11.24 -1.48 11.63
CA ARG A 281 -12.58 -2.05 11.79
C ARG A 281 -13.45 -1.46 10.69
N GLN A 282 -14.17 -2.28 9.94
CA GLN A 282 -15.08 -1.76 8.92
C GLN A 282 -16.12 -0.82 9.55
N HIS A 283 -16.20 0.40 9.03
CA HIS A 283 -17.08 1.42 9.60
C HIS A 283 -18.55 1.03 9.39
N THR A 284 -19.34 1.09 10.47
CA THR A 284 -20.79 0.89 10.44
C THR A 284 -21.47 2.01 11.22
N PRO A 285 -22.22 2.92 10.57
CA PRO A 285 -22.87 4.04 11.25
C PRO A 285 -23.78 3.58 12.40
N GLU A 286 -23.88 4.41 13.43
CA GLU A 286 -24.81 4.15 14.53
C GLU A 286 -26.24 4.55 14.13
N SER A 287 -27.17 3.60 14.22
CA SER A 287 -28.59 3.82 13.91
C SER A 287 -29.50 3.29 15.02
N SER A 288 -30.75 3.75 15.06
CA SER A 288 -31.76 3.21 15.98
C SER A 288 -32.03 1.73 15.71
N GLN A 289 -32.04 1.32 14.44
CA GLN A 289 -32.23 -0.08 14.01
C GLN A 289 -31.08 -0.96 14.49
N LYS A 290 -29.82 -0.52 14.30
CA LYS A 290 -28.63 -1.22 14.80
C LYS A 290 -28.67 -1.39 16.31
N ARG A 291 -28.99 -0.32 17.07
CA ARG A 291 -29.11 -0.40 18.54
C ARG A 291 -30.22 -1.33 19.00
N ALA A 292 -31.38 -1.33 18.33
CA ALA A 292 -32.48 -2.24 18.62
C ALA A 292 -32.09 -3.70 18.36
N PHE A 293 -31.45 -3.97 17.22
CA PHE A 293 -30.96 -5.32 16.89
C PHE A 293 -29.88 -5.80 17.86
N MET A 294 -28.92 -4.95 18.22
CA MET A 294 -27.90 -5.25 19.24
C MET A 294 -28.53 -5.58 20.61
N SER A 295 -29.60 -4.88 20.99
CA SER A 295 -30.35 -5.20 22.21
C SER A 295 -31.06 -6.56 22.12
N ARG A 296 -31.68 -6.87 20.97
CA ARG A 296 -32.29 -8.18 20.69
C ARG A 296 -31.23 -9.29 20.68
N TRP A 297 -30.04 -9.04 20.14
CA TRP A 297 -28.94 -10.00 20.07
C TRP A 297 -28.55 -10.54 21.43
N LYS A 298 -28.46 -9.65 22.44
CA LYS A 298 -28.24 -10.05 23.85
C LYS A 298 -29.30 -11.02 24.36
N GLY A 299 -30.55 -10.85 23.93
CA GLY A 299 -31.64 -11.78 24.22
C GLY A 299 -31.47 -13.12 23.51
N MET A 300 -31.02 -13.12 22.24
CA MET A 300 -30.73 -14.34 21.49
C MET A 300 -29.59 -15.16 22.10
N GLN A 301 -28.55 -14.49 22.61
CA GLN A 301 -27.46 -15.16 23.32
C GLN A 301 -27.94 -15.86 24.60
N ARG A 302 -28.79 -15.20 25.39
CA ARG A 302 -29.36 -15.81 26.61
C ARG A 302 -30.22 -17.05 26.32
N LYS A 303 -30.88 -17.08 25.17
CA LYS A 303 -31.70 -18.22 24.69
C LYS A 303 -30.87 -19.32 24.04
N GLY A 304 -29.55 -19.12 23.85
CA GLY A 304 -28.68 -20.06 23.16
C GLY A 304 -28.80 -20.04 21.63
N SER A 305 -29.59 -19.15 21.05
CA SER A 305 -29.73 -19.01 19.59
C SER A 305 -28.52 -18.36 18.93
N ALA A 306 -27.75 -17.56 19.68
CA ALA A 306 -26.47 -17.00 19.23
C ALA A 306 -25.36 -17.38 20.21
N SER A 307 -24.21 -17.85 19.71
CA SER A 307 -23.11 -18.35 20.55
C SER A 307 -21.96 -17.35 20.73
N SER A 308 -21.92 -16.26 19.95
CA SER A 308 -20.91 -15.20 20.05
C SER A 308 -21.56 -13.82 20.17
N GLU A 309 -20.74 -12.81 20.51
CA GLU A 309 -21.13 -11.42 20.29
C GLU A 309 -21.22 -11.12 18.79
N LEU A 310 -21.93 -10.05 18.43
CA LEU A 310 -22.13 -9.63 17.06
C LEU A 310 -20.94 -8.80 16.56
N ASN A 311 -20.33 -9.23 15.45
CA ASN A 311 -19.29 -8.47 14.74
C ASN A 311 -19.86 -7.83 13.46
N THR A 312 -19.06 -7.00 12.79
CA THR A 312 -19.47 -6.29 11.56
C THR A 312 -19.95 -7.23 10.46
N TYR A 313 -19.29 -8.36 10.26
CA TYR A 313 -19.71 -9.36 9.28
C TYR A 313 -21.08 -9.99 9.59
N GLY A 314 -21.46 -10.10 10.87
CA GLY A 314 -22.80 -10.52 11.27
C GLY A 314 -23.88 -9.48 10.92
N LEU A 315 -23.57 -8.18 11.04
CA LEU A 315 -24.47 -7.11 10.58
C LEU A 315 -24.65 -7.16 9.05
N GLN A 316 -23.55 -7.34 8.31
CA GLN A 316 -23.57 -7.47 6.85
C GLN A 316 -24.33 -8.72 6.40
N ALA A 317 -24.18 -9.85 7.11
CA ALA A 317 -24.93 -11.07 6.83
C ALA A 317 -26.45 -10.86 6.97
N TYR A 318 -26.89 -10.17 8.03
CA TYR A 318 -28.30 -9.81 8.21
C TYR A 318 -28.80 -8.93 7.06
N ASP A 319 -28.07 -7.87 6.73
CA ASP A 319 -28.45 -6.94 5.66
C ASP A 319 -28.44 -7.60 4.27
N THR A 320 -27.54 -8.56 4.03
CA THR A 320 -27.46 -9.31 2.77
C THR A 320 -28.74 -10.08 2.50
N VAL A 321 -29.30 -10.74 3.51
CA VAL A 321 -30.59 -11.44 3.37
C VAL A 321 -31.71 -10.46 3.04
N TRP A 322 -31.74 -9.27 3.67
CA TRP A 322 -32.71 -8.22 3.37
C TRP A 322 -32.59 -7.70 1.94
N ILE A 323 -31.36 -7.46 1.46
CA ILE A 323 -31.10 -7.01 0.08
C ILE A 323 -31.63 -8.03 -0.92
N VAL A 324 -31.33 -9.31 -0.70
CA VAL A 324 -31.82 -10.38 -1.58
C VAL A 324 -33.35 -10.49 -1.52
N ALA A 325 -33.96 -10.32 -0.35
CA ALA A 325 -35.42 -10.33 -0.22
C ALA A 325 -36.10 -9.15 -0.95
N TYR A 326 -35.54 -7.93 -0.87
CA TYR A 326 -36.05 -6.79 -1.63
C TYR A 326 -35.89 -7.00 -3.14
N ALA A 327 -34.78 -7.59 -3.57
CA ALA A 327 -34.56 -7.92 -4.97
C ALA A 327 -35.55 -8.98 -5.47
N ILE A 328 -35.81 -10.02 -4.67
CA ILE A 328 -36.83 -11.04 -4.97
C ILE A 328 -38.22 -10.42 -5.05
N GLU A 329 -38.59 -9.52 -4.13
CA GLU A 329 -39.89 -8.83 -4.18
C GLU A 329 -40.07 -8.10 -5.51
N ARG A 330 -39.07 -7.29 -5.90
CA ARG A 330 -39.11 -6.54 -7.15
C ARG A 330 -39.09 -7.47 -8.38
N PHE A 331 -38.30 -8.53 -8.36
CA PHE A 331 -38.26 -9.53 -9.42
C PHE A 331 -39.63 -10.22 -9.59
N LEU A 332 -40.29 -10.59 -8.48
CA LEU A 332 -41.62 -11.18 -8.51
C LEU A 332 -42.70 -10.19 -8.94
N ASP A 333 -42.51 -8.88 -8.69
CA ASP A 333 -43.39 -7.86 -9.24
C ASP A 333 -43.29 -7.72 -10.75
N GLU A 334 -42.09 -7.80 -11.30
CA GLU A 334 -41.81 -7.63 -12.73
C GLU A 334 -42.15 -8.92 -13.53
N HIS A 335 -41.75 -10.11 -13.05
CA HIS A 335 -41.83 -11.37 -13.81
C HIS A 335 -42.92 -12.35 -13.34
N LYS A 336 -43.51 -12.14 -12.16
CA LYS A 336 -44.55 -12.97 -11.50
C LYS A 336 -44.18 -14.43 -11.16
N THR A 337 -43.29 -15.06 -11.92
CA THR A 337 -42.89 -16.47 -11.76
C THR A 337 -41.37 -16.64 -11.82
N ILE A 338 -40.88 -17.72 -11.20
CA ILE A 338 -39.46 -18.11 -11.21
C ILE A 338 -39.35 -19.37 -12.08
N THR A 339 -38.41 -19.38 -13.03
CA THR A 339 -38.24 -20.48 -13.99
C THR A 339 -36.81 -20.96 -14.07
N PHE A 340 -36.65 -22.28 -14.05
CA PHE A 340 -35.37 -22.98 -14.19
C PHE A 340 -35.40 -23.84 -15.44
N SER A 341 -34.35 -23.77 -16.26
CA SER A 341 -34.27 -24.48 -17.54
C SER A 341 -33.01 -25.34 -17.64
N PHE A 342 -33.11 -26.46 -18.35
CA PHE A 342 -31.94 -27.29 -18.62
C PHE A 342 -31.03 -26.64 -19.65
N ASN A 343 -29.73 -26.63 -19.39
CA ASN A 343 -28.75 -26.13 -20.35
C ASN A 343 -28.38 -27.25 -21.34
N SER A 344 -28.63 -27.04 -22.63
CA SER A 344 -28.30 -28.03 -23.67
C SER A 344 -26.82 -28.43 -23.66
N LYS A 345 -25.90 -27.53 -23.31
CA LYS A 345 -24.46 -27.83 -23.18
C LYS A 345 -24.14 -28.78 -22.02
N LEU A 346 -24.94 -28.75 -20.95
CA LEU A 346 -24.78 -29.67 -19.80
C LEU A 346 -25.42 -31.04 -20.09
N VAL A 347 -26.51 -31.05 -20.86
CA VAL A 347 -27.24 -32.27 -21.25
C VAL A 347 -26.41 -33.15 -22.21
N ASP A 348 -25.57 -32.55 -23.06
CA ASP A 348 -24.70 -33.29 -23.98
C ASP A 348 -23.49 -33.97 -23.30
N MET A 349 -23.14 -33.55 -22.07
CA MET A 349 -22.14 -34.23 -21.24
C MET A 349 -22.74 -35.49 -20.60
N LYS A 350 -22.89 -36.56 -21.38
CA LYS A 350 -23.21 -37.90 -20.88
C LYS A 350 -22.03 -38.50 -20.11
N THR A 351 -21.72 -37.96 -18.94
CA THR A 351 -20.77 -38.55 -18.00
C THR A 351 -21.49 -39.58 -17.13
N SER A 352 -21.27 -40.86 -17.42
CA SER A 352 -21.78 -41.99 -16.65
C SER A 352 -21.38 -41.86 -15.17
N GLY A 353 -22.32 -41.47 -14.30
CA GLY A 353 -22.16 -41.51 -12.84
C GLY A 353 -22.30 -40.18 -12.09
N LEU A 354 -22.20 -39.03 -12.77
CA LEU A 354 -22.44 -37.71 -12.16
C LEU A 354 -23.79 -37.17 -12.65
N GLN A 355 -24.72 -36.85 -11.73
CA GLN A 355 -26.07 -36.35 -12.04
C GLN A 355 -26.07 -34.87 -12.51
N ILE A 356 -25.07 -34.45 -13.29
CA ILE A 356 -24.91 -33.09 -13.82
C ILE A 356 -26.09 -32.69 -14.72
N GLU A 357 -26.75 -33.68 -15.33
CA GLU A 357 -27.99 -33.54 -16.11
C GLU A 357 -29.18 -33.00 -15.30
N LYS A 358 -29.13 -33.04 -13.96
CA LYS A 358 -30.15 -32.46 -13.09
C LYS A 358 -30.00 -30.95 -12.87
N LEU A 359 -28.81 -30.40 -13.16
CA LEU A 359 -28.55 -28.99 -12.94
C LEU A 359 -29.35 -28.13 -13.92
N LYS A 360 -30.12 -27.20 -13.37
CA LYS A 360 -30.87 -26.22 -14.14
C LYS A 360 -30.25 -24.85 -13.98
N VAL A 361 -30.28 -24.09 -15.06
CA VAL A 361 -29.89 -22.68 -15.09
C VAL A 361 -31.08 -21.85 -14.64
N PHE A 362 -30.82 -20.85 -13.79
CA PHE A 362 -31.83 -19.90 -13.40
C PHE A 362 -32.05 -18.88 -14.53
N THR A 363 -33.19 -18.96 -15.22
CA THR A 363 -33.45 -18.20 -16.44
C THR A 363 -33.53 -16.69 -16.18
N GLY A 364 -34.01 -16.29 -15.00
CA GLY A 364 -34.08 -14.89 -14.54
C GLY A 364 -32.83 -14.40 -13.83
N GLY A 365 -31.71 -15.12 -13.92
CA GLY A 365 -30.47 -14.85 -13.18
C GLY A 365 -29.90 -13.45 -13.42
N ASN A 366 -29.79 -13.05 -14.68
CA ASN A 366 -29.29 -11.71 -15.05
C ASN A 366 -30.24 -10.60 -14.57
N ASP A 367 -31.56 -10.80 -14.73
CA ASP A 367 -32.55 -9.81 -14.29
C ASP A 367 -32.51 -9.64 -12.77
N LEU A 368 -32.42 -10.73 -12.01
CA LEU A 368 -32.26 -10.67 -10.55
C LEU A 368 -30.94 -10.01 -10.14
N LEU A 369 -29.84 -10.32 -10.83
CA LEU A 369 -28.54 -9.66 -10.62
C LEU A 369 -28.65 -8.15 -10.83
N ASP A 370 -29.24 -7.71 -11.94
CA ASP A 370 -29.44 -6.29 -12.26
C ASP A 370 -30.31 -5.59 -11.20
N ILE A 371 -31.36 -6.25 -10.73
CA ILE A 371 -32.21 -5.74 -9.65
C ILE A 371 -31.42 -5.61 -8.34
N ILE A 372 -30.58 -6.59 -7.99
CA ILE A 372 -29.73 -6.52 -6.80
C ILE A 372 -28.78 -5.32 -6.89
N LEU A 373 -28.11 -5.14 -8.02
CA LEU A 373 -27.17 -4.03 -8.24
C LEU A 373 -27.86 -2.64 -8.18
N GLN A 374 -29.14 -2.57 -8.55
CA GLN A 374 -29.96 -1.35 -8.45
C GLN A 374 -30.56 -1.10 -7.06
N THR A 375 -30.39 -2.04 -6.11
CA THR A 375 -30.98 -1.92 -4.78
C THR A 375 -30.27 -0.83 -3.97
N ASN A 376 -31.05 0.03 -3.31
CA ASN A 376 -30.56 1.05 -2.38
C ASN A 376 -31.37 0.97 -1.10
N PHE A 377 -30.71 0.58 -0.01
CA PHE A 377 -31.35 0.34 1.28
C PHE A 377 -30.44 0.76 2.41
N THR A 378 -31.02 1.15 3.55
CA THR A 378 -30.28 1.43 4.79
C THR A 378 -30.56 0.32 5.80
N GLY A 379 -29.57 -0.53 6.02
CA GLY A 379 -29.62 -1.66 6.93
C GLY A 379 -28.96 -1.40 8.27
N LEU A 380 -28.62 -2.47 8.98
CA LEU A 380 -27.94 -2.43 10.28
C LEU A 380 -26.47 -1.99 10.15
N SER A 381 -25.83 -2.29 9.02
CA SER A 381 -24.44 -1.94 8.71
C SER A 381 -24.29 -0.53 8.11
N GLY A 382 -25.40 0.13 7.74
CA GLY A 382 -25.41 1.46 7.13
C GLY A 382 -26.14 1.46 5.79
N GLN A 383 -25.84 2.46 4.96
CA GLN A 383 -26.36 2.52 3.59
C GLN A 383 -25.64 1.48 2.72
N VAL A 384 -26.41 0.67 2.01
CA VAL A 384 -25.91 -0.34 1.08
C VAL A 384 -26.32 0.04 -0.34
N GLN A 385 -25.31 0.30 -1.17
CA GLN A 385 -25.44 0.61 -2.58
C GLN A 385 -24.20 0.07 -3.31
N PHE A 386 -24.40 -0.55 -4.47
CA PHE A 386 -23.31 -1.14 -5.25
C PHE A 386 -22.70 -0.14 -6.24
N ASN A 387 -21.40 -0.27 -6.46
CA ASN A 387 -20.65 0.46 -7.48
C ASN A 387 -20.51 -0.37 -8.77
N GLN A 388 -19.78 0.17 -9.76
CA GLN A 388 -19.57 -0.50 -11.05
C GLN A 388 -18.77 -1.81 -10.94
N ASP A 389 -17.97 -1.96 -9.87
CA ASP A 389 -17.18 -3.17 -9.60
C ASP A 389 -17.96 -4.21 -8.78
N GLN A 390 -19.29 -4.06 -8.66
CA GLN A 390 -20.17 -4.93 -7.86
C GLN A 390 -19.80 -4.99 -6.37
N ASN A 391 -19.13 -3.94 -5.88
CA ASN A 391 -18.76 -3.74 -4.49
C ASN A 391 -19.70 -2.73 -3.83
N VAL A 392 -20.00 -2.89 -2.54
CA VAL A 392 -20.66 -1.80 -1.80
C VAL A 392 -19.74 -0.59 -1.74
N PHE A 393 -20.32 0.62 -1.89
CA PHE A 393 -19.59 1.87 -1.66
C PHE A 393 -18.91 1.85 -0.28
N SER A 394 -17.59 2.04 -0.26
CA SER A 394 -16.83 1.99 0.98
C SER A 394 -17.32 3.07 1.95
N GLY A 395 -17.85 2.65 3.09
CA GLY A 395 -18.12 3.53 4.24
C GLY A 395 -16.86 3.91 5.02
N GLY A 396 -15.69 3.41 4.59
CA GLY A 396 -14.42 3.62 5.27
C GLY A 396 -14.14 2.63 6.41
N TYR A 397 -13.09 2.92 7.17
CA TYR A 397 -12.64 2.11 8.31
C TYR A 397 -12.49 2.98 9.56
N ASP A 398 -12.90 2.45 10.70
CA ASP A 398 -12.48 2.95 12.00
C ASP A 398 -11.04 2.49 12.25
N VAL A 399 -10.17 3.42 12.65
CA VAL A 399 -8.84 3.12 13.15
C VAL A 399 -8.96 2.88 14.65
N ILE A 400 -8.72 1.65 15.09
CA ILE A 400 -8.79 1.25 16.50
C ILE A 400 -7.40 1.06 17.08
N ASN A 401 -7.22 1.43 18.34
CA ASN A 401 -6.01 1.18 19.11
C ASN A 401 -6.37 0.48 20.42
N ILE A 402 -5.58 -0.52 20.79
CA ILE A 402 -5.77 -1.26 22.03
C ILE A 402 -4.89 -0.63 23.10
N ASP A 403 -5.52 0.01 24.06
CA ASP A 403 -4.85 0.73 25.14
C ASP A 403 -5.21 0.08 26.47
N GLN A 404 -4.21 -0.56 27.09
CA GLN A 404 -4.36 -1.46 28.23
C GLN A 404 -5.39 -2.56 27.94
N VAL A 405 -6.62 -2.40 28.44
CA VAL A 405 -7.71 -3.38 28.28
C VAL A 405 -8.85 -2.84 27.40
N SER A 406 -8.72 -1.61 26.91
CA SER A 406 -9.77 -0.91 26.16
C SER A 406 -9.47 -0.87 24.68
N ILE A 407 -10.51 -1.08 23.87
CA ILE A 407 -10.45 -0.86 22.41
C ILE A 407 -10.99 0.54 22.16
N ARG A 408 -10.12 1.45 21.73
CA ARG A 408 -10.45 2.86 21.49
C ARG A 408 -10.41 3.16 20.01
N THR A 409 -11.45 3.80 19.48
CA THR A 409 -11.39 4.40 18.14
C THR A 409 -10.54 5.67 18.21
N VAL A 410 -9.42 5.69 17.49
CA VAL A 410 -8.49 6.83 17.43
C VAL A 410 -8.68 7.69 16.18
N GLY A 411 -9.50 7.24 15.23
CA GLY A 411 -9.90 8.00 14.07
C GLY A 411 -10.61 7.13 13.05
N TYR A 412 -10.73 7.66 11.84
CA TYR A 412 -11.45 7.09 10.72
C TYR A 412 -10.64 7.25 9.44
N TRP A 413 -10.88 6.40 8.47
CA TRP A 413 -10.32 6.49 7.13
C TRP A 413 -11.42 6.36 6.10
N SER A 414 -11.37 7.15 5.03
CA SER A 414 -12.16 6.92 3.82
C SER A 414 -11.32 7.24 2.57
N ASN A 415 -11.74 6.74 1.41
CA ASN A 415 -11.10 7.06 0.14
C ASN A 415 -11.19 8.56 -0.23
N VAL A 416 -12.17 9.28 0.30
CA VAL A 416 -12.36 10.72 0.06
C VAL A 416 -11.54 11.57 1.03
N SER A 417 -11.61 11.26 2.33
CA SER A 417 -11.02 12.11 3.38
C SER A 417 -9.62 11.71 3.82
N GLY A 418 -9.15 10.50 3.47
CA GLY A 418 -8.00 9.88 4.13
C GLY A 418 -8.25 9.73 5.64
N LEU A 419 -7.18 9.77 6.44
CA LEU A 419 -7.23 9.66 7.90
C LEU A 419 -7.81 10.92 8.57
N SER A 420 -8.78 10.74 9.45
CA SER A 420 -9.51 11.85 10.05
C SER A 420 -10.13 11.53 11.41
N LEU A 421 -10.58 12.56 12.13
CA LEU A 421 -11.15 12.42 13.49
C LEU A 421 -12.66 12.14 13.50
N SER A 422 -13.33 12.22 12.36
CA SER A 422 -14.78 12.00 12.23
C SER A 422 -15.09 11.19 10.97
N PRO A 423 -16.07 10.29 11.01
CA PRO A 423 -16.40 9.46 9.86
C PRO A 423 -17.03 10.31 8.75
N GLN A 424 -17.04 9.76 7.53
CA GLN A 424 -17.44 10.49 6.32
C GLN A 424 -18.93 10.86 6.32
N ASP A 425 -19.79 9.99 6.81
CA ASP A 425 -21.24 10.18 6.92
C ASP A 425 -21.62 11.33 7.87
N ALA A 426 -20.78 11.63 8.86
CA ALA A 426 -20.94 12.79 9.74
C ALA A 426 -20.54 14.12 9.08
N ARG A 427 -19.78 14.08 7.97
CA ARG A 427 -19.26 15.26 7.25
C ARG A 427 -20.21 15.65 6.11
N LYS A 428 -21.35 16.24 6.43
CA LYS A 428 -22.27 16.77 5.42
C LYS A 428 -21.67 18.01 4.73
N GLY A 429 -21.30 17.89 3.46
CA GLY A 429 -21.09 19.04 2.56
C GLY A 429 -19.65 19.48 2.28
N GLU A 430 -18.63 18.84 2.85
CA GLU A 430 -17.22 19.18 2.57
C GLU A 430 -16.62 18.23 1.54
N GLN A 431 -16.83 18.53 0.25
CA GLN A 431 -15.98 17.99 -0.82
C GLN A 431 -14.66 18.78 -0.88
N ASN A 432 -13.90 18.80 0.21
CA ASN A 432 -12.56 19.39 0.17
C ASN A 432 -11.59 18.33 -0.34
N SER A 433 -10.92 18.67 -1.43
CA SER A 433 -9.87 17.88 -2.07
C SER A 433 -8.78 17.49 -1.07
N TYR A 434 -8.39 16.21 -1.15
CA TYR A 434 -7.26 15.56 -0.47
C TYR A 434 -6.04 16.49 -0.27
N SER A 435 -5.73 16.84 0.97
CA SER A 435 -4.46 17.43 1.36
C SER A 435 -3.81 16.61 2.46
N ARG A 436 -2.53 16.26 2.29
CA ARG A 436 -1.72 15.53 3.30
C ARG A 436 -1.66 16.26 4.65
N VAL A 437 -1.90 17.58 4.68
CA VAL A 437 -1.81 18.42 5.88
C VAL A 437 -3.02 18.24 6.80
N ASP A 438 -4.16 17.79 6.27
CA ASP A 438 -5.41 17.70 7.03
C ASP A 438 -5.62 16.34 7.69
N GLN A 439 -4.73 15.37 7.42
CA GLN A 439 -4.81 14.04 8.01
C GLN A 439 -4.53 14.10 9.51
N ARG A 440 -5.44 13.53 10.31
CA ARG A 440 -5.35 13.58 11.78
C ARG A 440 -5.90 12.30 12.41
N LEU A 441 -5.18 11.81 13.40
CA LEU A 441 -5.60 10.76 14.32
C LEU A 441 -5.40 11.24 15.76
N GLN A 442 -6.15 10.67 16.70
CA GLN A 442 -5.87 10.83 18.12
C GLN A 442 -4.55 10.16 18.49
N ASN A 443 -4.01 10.49 19.67
CA ASN A 443 -2.80 9.85 20.17
C ASN A 443 -2.97 8.33 20.23
N ILE A 444 -2.01 7.63 19.63
CA ILE A 444 -1.92 6.18 19.62
C ILE A 444 -0.98 5.74 20.74
N THR A 445 -1.41 4.78 21.54
CA THR A 445 -0.52 4.03 22.42
C THR A 445 0.14 2.91 21.60
N TRP A 446 1.45 2.77 21.72
CA TRP A 446 2.24 1.74 21.06
C TRP A 446 2.60 0.63 22.03
N PRO A 447 3.08 -0.54 21.55
CA PRO A 447 3.50 -1.61 22.45
C PRO A 447 4.53 -1.10 23.46
N GLY A 448 4.49 -1.60 24.69
CA GLY A 448 5.26 -1.02 25.81
C GLY A 448 4.66 0.25 26.43
N GLY A 449 3.55 0.79 25.91
CA GLY A 449 2.74 1.84 26.56
C GLY A 449 3.18 3.28 26.28
N LYS A 450 4.10 3.50 25.34
CA LYS A 450 4.53 4.83 24.92
C LYS A 450 3.55 5.41 23.89
N THR A 451 3.41 6.73 23.87
CA THR A 451 2.60 7.46 22.87
C THR A 451 3.46 8.09 21.77
N GLU A 452 4.78 8.16 21.99
CA GLU A 452 5.73 8.59 20.99
C GLU A 452 5.77 7.59 19.83
N ARG A 453 5.72 8.12 18.60
CA ARG A 453 5.75 7.32 17.38
C ARG A 453 7.03 6.46 17.32
N PRO A 454 6.92 5.13 17.21
CA PRO A 454 8.06 4.26 17.04
C PRO A 454 8.82 4.58 15.76
N ARG A 455 10.13 4.37 15.80
CA ARG A 455 11.01 4.56 14.65
C ARG A 455 10.62 3.67 13.45
N GLY A 456 10.07 2.49 13.73
CA GLY A 456 9.64 1.51 12.74
C GLY A 456 10.75 0.61 12.20
N TRP A 457 11.98 0.75 12.70
CA TRP A 457 13.12 -0.10 12.36
C TRP A 457 14.17 -0.07 13.47
N ILE A 458 14.99 -1.11 13.52
CA ILE A 458 16.26 -1.14 14.23
C ILE A 458 17.35 -1.61 13.27
N ILE A 459 18.60 -1.43 13.67
CA ILE A 459 19.72 -2.04 12.96
C ILE A 459 19.72 -3.52 13.32
N ALA A 460 19.64 -4.37 12.31
CA ALA A 460 19.59 -5.81 12.54
C ALA A 460 20.91 -6.32 13.16
N PRO A 461 20.86 -7.29 14.08
CA PRO A 461 22.07 -7.87 14.66
C PRO A 461 23.00 -8.51 13.61
N ASP A 462 22.41 -9.06 12.55
CA ASP A 462 23.11 -9.68 11.40
C ASP A 462 23.13 -8.76 10.16
N GLU A 463 22.80 -7.47 10.32
CA GLU A 463 22.78 -6.55 9.18
C GLU A 463 24.19 -6.41 8.62
N ARG A 464 24.32 -6.55 7.30
CA ARG A 464 25.58 -6.30 6.61
C ARG A 464 25.97 -4.84 6.89
N PRO A 465 27.22 -4.56 7.29
CA PRO A 465 27.67 -3.20 7.44
C PRO A 465 27.40 -2.43 6.14
N LEU A 466 26.99 -1.16 6.23
CA LEU A 466 26.85 -0.30 5.08
C LEU A 466 28.15 -0.32 4.27
N ARG A 467 28.06 -0.71 3.00
CA ARG A 467 29.19 -0.72 2.07
C ARG A 467 29.34 0.67 1.50
N ILE A 468 30.33 1.39 2.01
CA ILE A 468 30.56 2.78 1.64
C ILE A 468 31.69 2.83 0.62
N GLY A 469 31.33 3.15 -0.62
CA GLY A 469 32.30 3.35 -1.70
C GLY A 469 33.16 4.59 -1.44
N VAL A 470 34.48 4.43 -1.50
CA VAL A 470 35.44 5.53 -1.32
C VAL A 470 36.41 5.60 -2.50
N PRO A 471 36.70 6.78 -3.06
CA PRO A 471 37.58 6.87 -4.22
C PRO A 471 39.02 6.48 -3.87
N ASN A 472 39.56 5.46 -4.54
CA ASN A 472 40.96 5.07 -4.48
C ASN A 472 41.70 5.65 -5.69
N ARG A 473 42.57 6.63 -5.44
CA ARG A 473 43.08 7.56 -6.46
C ARG A 473 44.57 7.83 -6.31
N ALA A 474 45.20 8.27 -7.40
CA ALA A 474 46.65 8.57 -7.44
C ALA A 474 47.02 10.00 -7.00
N SER A 475 46.07 10.94 -6.96
CA SER A 475 46.31 12.34 -6.60
C SER A 475 45.27 12.85 -5.61
N PHE A 476 45.55 13.92 -4.87
CA PHE A 476 44.67 14.46 -3.82
C PHE A 476 44.38 13.45 -2.70
N VAL A 477 45.39 12.64 -2.34
CA VAL A 477 45.29 11.57 -1.34
C VAL A 477 44.94 12.08 0.07
N GLU A 478 45.15 13.37 0.34
CA GLU A 478 44.80 14.03 1.60
C GLU A 478 43.29 14.07 1.84
N PHE A 479 42.48 14.04 0.79
CA PHE A 479 41.02 14.06 0.91
C PHE A 479 40.47 12.67 1.25
N VAL A 480 40.94 11.64 0.55
CA VAL A 480 40.64 10.22 0.80
C VAL A 480 41.75 9.38 0.17
N THR A 481 42.28 8.40 0.91
CA THR A 481 43.21 7.38 0.42
C THR A 481 43.09 6.09 1.23
N GLU A 482 43.49 4.97 0.60
CA GLU A 482 43.73 3.72 1.32
C GLU A 482 45.18 3.69 1.84
N VAL A 483 45.35 3.32 3.12
CA VAL A 483 46.66 3.21 3.76
C VAL A 483 47.30 1.87 3.37
N HIS A 484 48.27 1.91 2.47
CA HIS A 484 49.20 0.81 2.15
C HIS A 484 48.56 -0.60 2.00
N GLY A 485 47.39 -0.71 1.36
CA GLY A 485 46.70 -1.99 1.12
C GLY A 485 46.19 -2.69 2.39
N SER A 486 46.08 -1.97 3.50
CA SER A 486 45.58 -2.49 4.78
C SER A 486 44.05 -2.44 4.90
N HIS A 487 43.34 -2.05 3.83
CA HIS A 487 41.89 -1.75 3.82
C HIS A 487 41.46 -0.65 4.80
N ARG A 488 42.41 0.04 5.43
CA ARG A 488 42.17 1.20 6.27
C ARG A 488 42.13 2.46 5.40
N ILE A 489 41.02 3.17 5.46
CA ILE A 489 40.78 4.38 4.67
C ILE A 489 40.90 5.59 5.58
N GLU A 490 41.66 6.61 5.14
CA GLU A 490 41.89 7.85 5.87
C GLU A 490 41.78 9.06 4.92
N GLY A 491 41.64 10.24 5.49
CA GLY A 491 41.59 11.51 4.75
C GLY A 491 40.48 12.44 5.25
N TYR A 492 40.55 13.70 4.83
CA TYR A 492 39.64 14.75 5.29
C TYR A 492 38.14 14.37 5.16
N CYS A 493 37.73 13.77 4.04
CA CYS A 493 36.33 13.39 3.83
C CYS A 493 35.88 12.25 4.77
N ILE A 494 36.81 11.35 5.12
CA ILE A 494 36.55 10.25 6.05
C ILE A 494 36.38 10.81 7.47
N ASP A 495 37.25 11.73 7.89
CA ASP A 495 37.15 12.38 9.19
C ASP A 495 35.81 13.12 9.36
N VAL A 496 35.38 13.85 8.33
CA VAL A 496 34.07 14.51 8.31
C VAL A 496 32.93 13.49 8.45
N PHE A 497 32.98 12.37 7.72
CA PHE A 497 31.98 11.30 7.82
C PHE A 497 31.95 10.67 9.23
N LEU A 498 33.12 10.36 9.80
CA LEU A 498 33.23 9.79 11.14
C LEU A 498 32.67 10.75 12.20
N LYS A 499 32.95 12.05 12.08
CA LYS A 499 32.39 13.08 12.96
C LYS A 499 30.89 13.26 12.80
N ALA A 500 30.37 13.20 11.58
CA ALA A 500 28.93 13.22 11.34
C ALA A 500 28.24 12.00 11.97
N ARG A 501 28.86 10.83 11.89
CA ARG A 501 28.36 9.59 12.52
C ARG A 501 28.32 9.68 14.04
N GLU A 502 29.30 10.31 14.70
CA GLU A 502 29.30 10.52 16.15
C GLU A 502 28.07 11.32 16.64
N LEU A 503 27.45 12.14 15.78
CA LEU A 503 26.23 12.89 16.10
C LEU A 503 24.94 12.06 15.94
N ILE A 504 25.04 10.86 15.39
CA ILE A 504 23.92 9.95 15.21
C ILE A 504 23.69 9.22 16.55
N PRO A 505 22.47 9.23 17.13
CA PRO A 505 22.20 8.69 18.46
C PRO A 505 22.19 7.15 18.53
N TYR A 506 22.76 6.47 17.54
CA TYR A 506 22.81 5.01 17.41
C TYR A 506 24.03 4.60 16.61
N ASP A 507 24.57 3.43 16.93
CA ASP A 507 25.73 2.87 16.23
C ASP A 507 25.31 2.30 14.88
N VAL A 508 25.99 2.69 13.80
CA VAL A 508 25.72 2.24 12.44
C VAL A 508 26.93 1.44 11.97
N PRO A 509 26.81 0.12 11.76
CA PRO A 509 27.91 -0.67 11.21
C PRO A 509 28.14 -0.25 9.75
N TYR A 510 29.39 0.00 9.38
CA TYR A 510 29.80 0.28 8.00
C TYR A 510 31.17 -0.32 7.74
N MET A 511 31.46 -0.48 6.45
CA MET A 511 32.77 -0.79 5.94
C MET A 511 33.05 0.09 4.73
N PHE A 512 34.28 0.56 4.61
CA PHE A 512 34.69 1.28 3.42
C PHE A 512 35.19 0.30 2.37
N GLU A 513 34.74 0.48 1.13
CA GLU A 513 35.18 -0.29 -0.02
C GLU A 513 35.87 0.64 -1.03
N PRO A 514 37.18 0.47 -1.27
CA PRO A 514 37.92 1.31 -2.20
C PRO A 514 37.43 1.09 -3.64
N PHE A 515 37.20 2.20 -4.35
CA PHE A 515 36.75 2.22 -5.74
C PHE A 515 37.80 2.90 -6.62
N GLY A 516 38.41 2.13 -7.52
CA GLY A 516 39.52 2.56 -8.37
C GLY A 516 40.75 1.66 -8.20
N ASP A 517 41.76 1.88 -9.03
CA ASP A 517 43.00 1.09 -9.03
C ASP A 517 44.11 1.69 -8.13
N GLY A 518 43.91 2.90 -7.60
CA GLY A 518 44.92 3.65 -6.85
C GLY A 518 46.10 4.16 -7.70
N GLN A 519 46.12 3.87 -8.99
CA GLN A 519 47.15 4.27 -9.96
C GLN A 519 46.68 5.42 -10.86
N SER A 520 45.36 5.54 -11.04
CA SER A 520 44.68 6.59 -11.76
C SER A 520 43.54 7.17 -10.92
N ASN A 521 43.06 8.36 -11.27
CA ASN A 521 41.90 8.93 -10.58
C ASN A 521 40.61 8.26 -11.09
N PRO A 522 39.76 7.69 -10.21
CA PRO A 522 38.54 7.03 -10.60
C PRO A 522 37.52 8.02 -11.14
N ARG A 523 36.65 7.54 -12.04
CA ARG A 523 35.53 8.35 -12.55
C ARG A 523 34.40 8.37 -11.52
N TYR A 524 34.16 9.54 -10.92
CA TYR A 524 33.10 9.72 -9.93
C TYR A 524 31.69 9.44 -10.46
N ASP A 525 31.45 9.58 -11.77
CA ASP A 525 30.15 9.20 -12.36
C ASP A 525 29.90 7.69 -12.22
N ASP A 526 30.95 6.88 -12.37
CA ASP A 526 30.87 5.42 -12.22
C ASP A 526 30.68 5.07 -10.74
N LEU A 527 31.37 5.75 -9.81
CA LEU A 527 31.15 5.58 -8.36
C LEU A 527 29.70 5.89 -7.97
N VAL A 528 29.14 6.98 -8.49
CA VAL A 528 27.73 7.35 -8.25
C VAL A 528 26.78 6.32 -8.86
N HIS A 529 27.09 5.78 -10.03
CA HIS A 529 26.31 4.71 -10.65
C HIS A 529 26.33 3.43 -9.80
N MET A 530 27.46 3.09 -9.16
CA MET A 530 27.56 1.94 -8.27
C MET A 530 26.65 2.09 -7.03
N VAL A 531 26.44 3.31 -6.54
CA VAL A 531 25.45 3.60 -5.51
C VAL A 531 24.02 3.45 -6.04
N ALA A 532 23.73 4.01 -7.23
CA ALA A 532 22.41 3.89 -7.84
C ALA A 532 22.01 2.44 -8.20
N ALA A 533 23.00 1.56 -8.42
CA ALA A 533 22.82 0.15 -8.73
C ALA A 533 22.83 -0.77 -7.49
N ASP A 534 22.75 -0.21 -6.27
CA ASP A 534 22.81 -0.93 -4.99
C ASP A 534 24.08 -1.80 -4.81
N VAL A 535 25.18 -1.45 -5.49
CA VAL A 535 26.49 -2.10 -5.28
C VAL A 535 27.20 -1.50 -4.06
N PHE A 536 27.08 -0.18 -3.87
CA PHE A 536 27.43 0.49 -2.62
C PHE A 536 26.16 1.08 -2.01
N ASP A 537 26.06 1.06 -0.68
CA ASP A 537 24.89 1.62 0.02
C ASP A 537 25.02 3.15 0.18
N ALA A 538 26.26 3.66 0.15
CA ALA A 538 26.58 5.08 0.10
C ALA A 538 27.98 5.30 -0.51
N ALA A 539 28.33 6.55 -0.79
CA ALA A 539 29.69 6.92 -1.17
C ALA A 539 30.18 8.12 -0.37
N VAL A 540 31.45 8.10 0.06
CA VAL A 540 32.09 9.17 0.82
C VAL A 540 33.33 9.65 0.09
N GLY A 541 33.42 10.97 -0.13
CA GLY A 541 34.57 11.60 -0.76
C GLY A 541 34.28 13.06 -1.14
N ASP A 542 35.18 13.62 -1.93
CA ASP A 542 35.11 14.94 -2.56
C ASP A 542 34.25 14.90 -3.84
N ILE A 543 33.04 14.34 -3.72
CA ILE A 543 32.13 14.12 -4.83
C ILE A 543 31.38 15.42 -5.13
N ALA A 544 31.71 16.06 -6.25
CA ALA A 544 30.98 17.25 -6.71
C ALA A 544 29.51 16.93 -7.00
N ILE A 545 28.61 17.76 -6.45
CA ILE A 545 27.16 17.69 -6.69
C ILE A 545 26.87 18.30 -8.06
N LEU A 546 26.52 17.47 -9.03
CA LEU A 546 26.22 17.86 -10.41
C LEU A 546 24.78 17.45 -10.78
N THR A 547 24.13 18.20 -11.67
CA THR A 547 22.72 17.98 -12.06
C THR A 547 22.45 16.60 -12.65
N ASN A 548 23.43 15.97 -13.31
CA ASN A 548 23.30 14.60 -13.81
C ASN A 548 23.31 13.58 -12.66
N ARG A 549 24.16 13.77 -11.64
CA ARG A 549 24.28 12.88 -10.49
C ARG A 549 23.06 12.94 -9.57
N THR A 550 22.49 14.13 -9.37
CA THR A 550 21.27 14.31 -8.54
C THR A 550 20.03 13.66 -9.14
N LYS A 551 20.06 13.23 -10.41
CA LYS A 551 18.98 12.44 -11.02
C LYS A 551 19.10 10.95 -10.71
N MET A 552 20.27 10.50 -10.26
CA MET A 552 20.59 9.09 -10.01
C MET A 552 20.58 8.77 -8.52
N VAL A 553 21.15 9.65 -7.69
CA VAL A 553 21.26 9.46 -6.24
C VAL A 553 20.93 10.75 -5.48
N ASP A 554 20.53 10.59 -4.22
CA ASP A 554 20.37 11.70 -3.29
C ASP A 554 21.73 12.12 -2.69
N PHE A 555 21.91 13.42 -2.47
CA PHE A 555 23.12 14.00 -1.86
C PHE A 555 22.80 14.64 -0.51
N SER A 556 23.78 14.62 0.39
CA SER A 556 23.75 15.46 1.59
C SER A 556 23.93 16.94 1.24
N GLN A 557 23.77 17.82 2.23
CA GLN A 557 24.20 19.20 2.06
C GLN A 557 25.73 19.25 1.85
N PRO A 558 26.23 20.11 0.96
CA PRO A 558 27.66 20.21 0.71
C PRO A 558 28.38 20.69 1.98
N TYR A 559 29.37 19.93 2.43
CA TYR A 559 30.19 20.26 3.61
C TYR A 559 31.39 21.17 3.26
N ALA A 560 31.73 21.29 1.97
CA ALA A 560 32.77 22.17 1.47
C ALA A 560 32.25 22.90 0.23
N SER A 561 32.42 24.23 0.20
CA SER A 561 32.16 25.03 -0.99
C SER A 561 33.39 25.02 -1.90
N THR A 562 33.17 24.83 -3.20
CA THR A 562 34.24 24.94 -4.19
C THR A 562 33.90 26.06 -5.17
N GLY A 563 34.94 26.78 -5.61
CA GLY A 563 34.86 27.82 -6.63
C GLY A 563 35.91 27.57 -7.71
N LEU A 564 35.60 27.94 -8.94
CA LEU A 564 36.55 27.88 -10.05
C LEU A 564 37.64 28.93 -9.84
N VAL A 565 38.89 28.48 -9.65
CA VAL A 565 40.06 29.33 -9.52
C VAL A 565 41.03 29.02 -10.65
N ILE A 566 41.57 30.06 -11.28
CA ILE A 566 42.62 29.92 -12.30
C ILE A 566 43.98 30.04 -11.61
N VAL A 567 44.76 28.96 -11.65
CA VAL A 567 46.14 28.96 -11.17
C VAL A 567 47.06 29.25 -12.36
N ALA A 568 47.75 30.38 -12.33
CA ALA A 568 48.72 30.77 -13.36
C ALA A 568 50.14 30.84 -12.77
N PRO A 569 51.15 30.29 -13.47
CA PRO A 569 52.54 30.37 -13.00
C PRO A 569 53.04 31.81 -13.08
N ILE A 570 53.60 32.31 -11.98
CA ILE A 570 54.26 33.62 -11.97
C ILE A 570 55.67 33.47 -12.55
N ARG A 571 55.94 34.12 -13.68
CA ARG A 571 57.29 34.23 -14.26
C ARG A 571 57.94 35.53 -13.77
N ASN A 572 58.79 35.44 -12.74
CA ASN A 572 59.60 36.58 -12.30
C ASN A 572 60.82 36.76 -13.22
N SER A 573 60.76 37.66 -14.19
CA SER A 573 61.96 38.08 -14.93
C SER A 573 62.81 38.99 -14.05
N LYS A 574 64.06 38.60 -13.75
CA LYS A 574 65.00 39.44 -12.99
C LYS A 574 65.26 40.75 -13.75
N SER A 575 65.15 41.89 -13.06
CA SER A 575 65.47 43.21 -13.62
C SER A 575 66.95 43.26 -14.03
N SER A 576 67.23 43.61 -15.29
CA SER A 576 68.58 43.75 -15.83
C SER A 576 69.03 45.20 -15.75
N ALA A 577 70.27 45.47 -15.31
CA ALA A 577 70.82 46.83 -15.30
C ALA A 577 70.89 47.47 -16.71
N TRP A 578 70.88 46.65 -17.77
CA TRP A 578 70.87 47.09 -19.17
C TRP A 578 69.53 47.68 -19.63
N VAL A 579 68.49 47.65 -18.79
CA VAL A 579 67.20 48.32 -19.05
C VAL A 579 67.39 49.82 -19.28
N PHE A 580 68.45 50.43 -18.74
CA PHE A 580 68.77 51.85 -18.99
C PHE A 580 69.09 52.18 -20.46
N LEU A 581 69.59 51.22 -21.25
CA LEU A 581 69.88 51.45 -22.68
C LEU A 581 68.65 51.23 -23.58
N GLN A 582 67.59 50.62 -23.04
CA GLN A 582 66.35 50.30 -23.75
C GLN A 582 65.54 51.51 -24.26
N PRO A 583 65.59 52.72 -23.66
CA PRO A 583 64.81 53.87 -24.14
C PRO A 583 65.16 54.37 -25.54
N PHE A 584 66.39 54.12 -26.03
CA PHE A 584 66.83 54.54 -27.36
C PHE A 584 67.29 53.34 -28.18
N THR A 585 66.98 53.37 -29.48
CA THR A 585 67.55 52.42 -30.42
C THR A 585 69.07 52.62 -30.51
N VAL A 586 69.80 51.56 -30.89
CA VAL A 586 71.25 51.65 -31.12
C VAL A 586 71.57 52.75 -32.14
N GLU A 587 70.70 52.93 -33.14
CA GLU A 587 70.79 54.00 -34.13
C GLU A 587 70.70 55.40 -33.50
N MET A 588 69.79 55.61 -32.54
CA MET A 588 69.68 56.89 -31.82
C MET A 588 70.90 57.15 -30.93
N TRP A 589 71.43 56.13 -30.25
CA TRP A 589 72.68 56.27 -29.50
C TRP A 589 73.85 56.66 -30.41
N CYS A 590 73.96 56.02 -31.58
CA CYS A 590 74.95 56.39 -32.59
C CYS A 590 74.72 57.82 -33.12
N ALA A 591 73.46 58.24 -33.34
CA ALA A 591 73.13 59.58 -33.81
C ALA A 591 73.47 60.65 -32.76
N ILE A 592 73.23 60.38 -31.47
CA ILE A 592 73.64 61.27 -30.35
C ILE A 592 75.16 61.40 -30.33
N ALA A 593 75.90 60.28 -30.39
CA ALA A 593 77.36 60.29 -30.42
C ALA A 593 77.91 61.05 -31.63
N ALA A 594 77.34 60.84 -32.83
CA ALA A 594 77.72 61.56 -34.04
C ALA A 594 77.41 63.07 -33.94
N SER A 595 76.29 63.44 -33.33
CA SER A 595 75.91 64.84 -33.10
C SER A 595 76.89 65.54 -32.16
N PHE A 596 77.33 64.88 -31.09
CA PHE A 596 78.36 65.41 -30.19
C PHE A 596 79.68 65.68 -30.92
N VAL A 597 80.13 64.75 -31.76
CA VAL A 597 81.36 64.92 -32.57
C VAL A 597 81.20 66.05 -33.58
N MET A 598 80.04 66.18 -34.23
CA MET A 598 79.77 67.29 -35.16
C MET A 598 79.81 68.65 -34.45
N ILE A 599 79.20 68.77 -33.27
CA ILE A 599 79.23 69.99 -32.45
C ILE A 599 80.69 70.33 -32.08
N ALA A 600 81.47 69.34 -31.63
CA ALA A 600 82.89 69.51 -31.32
C ALA A 600 83.70 70.05 -32.52
N VAL A 601 83.45 69.55 -33.72
CA VAL A 601 84.09 70.03 -34.96
C VAL A 601 83.69 71.47 -35.28
N VAL A 602 82.41 71.82 -35.12
CA VAL A 602 81.94 73.20 -35.35
C VAL A 602 82.58 74.17 -34.36
N ILE A 603 82.64 73.81 -33.06
CA ILE A 603 83.31 74.62 -32.03
C ILE A 603 84.78 74.81 -32.38
N TRP A 604 85.46 73.74 -32.79
CA TRP A 604 86.85 73.83 -33.23
C TRP A 604 87.04 74.79 -34.39
N ILE A 605 86.21 74.73 -35.45
CA ILE A 605 86.33 75.66 -36.59
C ILE A 605 86.14 77.12 -36.16
N LEU A 606 85.15 77.40 -35.30
CA LEU A 606 84.86 78.75 -34.84
C LEU A 606 85.96 79.31 -33.93
N GLU A 607 86.44 78.51 -32.98
CA GLU A 607 87.43 78.96 -32.01
C GLU A 607 88.88 78.88 -32.50
N HIS A 608 89.19 78.07 -33.51
CA HIS A 608 90.56 77.91 -34.04
C HIS A 608 91.18 79.24 -34.54
N ARG A 609 90.35 80.22 -34.91
CA ARG A 609 90.82 81.54 -35.36
C ARG A 609 91.18 82.49 -34.22
N VAL A 610 90.66 82.30 -33.01
CA VAL A 610 90.78 83.28 -31.91
C VAL A 610 91.43 82.68 -30.66
N ASN A 611 91.25 81.39 -30.40
CA ASN A 611 91.71 80.73 -29.18
C ASN A 611 92.98 79.91 -29.44
N ASP A 612 94.07 80.25 -28.74
CA ASP A 612 95.39 79.64 -28.92
C ASP A 612 95.45 78.17 -28.45
N GLU A 613 94.50 77.72 -27.60
CA GLU A 613 94.44 76.30 -27.19
C GLU A 613 94.06 75.36 -28.35
N PHE A 614 93.28 75.83 -29.32
CA PHE A 614 92.91 75.08 -30.52
C PHE A 614 93.98 75.09 -31.61
N ARG A 615 95.15 75.72 -31.38
CA ARG A 615 96.31 75.77 -32.29
C ARG A 615 97.50 74.90 -31.83
N GLY A 616 97.38 74.21 -30.70
CA GLY A 616 98.42 73.33 -30.15
C GLY A 616 98.62 72.01 -30.93
N PRO A 617 99.44 71.06 -30.42
CA PRO A 617 99.66 69.76 -31.05
C PRO A 617 98.34 68.99 -31.28
N PRO A 618 98.23 68.11 -32.30
CA PRO A 618 96.96 67.46 -32.68
C PRO A 618 96.26 66.73 -31.53
N LYS A 619 97.03 66.09 -30.64
CA LYS A 619 96.49 65.43 -29.43
C LYS A 619 95.81 66.40 -28.46
N LYS A 620 96.33 67.62 -28.32
CA LYS A 620 95.78 68.63 -27.41
C LYS A 620 94.47 69.18 -27.96
N GLN A 621 94.42 69.41 -29.28
CA GLN A 621 93.19 69.83 -29.97
C GLN A 621 92.06 68.80 -29.82
N LEU A 622 92.38 67.51 -29.96
CA LEU A 622 91.39 66.42 -29.87
C LEU A 622 90.78 66.27 -28.47
N VAL A 623 91.59 66.49 -27.42
CA VAL A 623 91.09 66.50 -26.03
C VAL A 623 90.19 67.70 -25.80
N THR A 624 90.60 68.90 -26.22
CA THR A 624 89.78 70.12 -26.10
C THR A 624 88.50 70.07 -26.95
N MET A 625 88.44 69.22 -27.98
CA MET A 625 87.23 69.00 -28.78
C MET A 625 86.22 68.05 -28.12
N LEU A 626 86.67 67.04 -27.36
CA LEU A 626 85.82 65.95 -26.85
C LEU A 626 85.55 66.00 -25.33
N MET A 627 86.23 66.91 -24.62
CA MET A 627 85.88 67.33 -23.25
C MET A 627 84.94 68.53 -23.31
#